data_AF-A0A7S1YGY8-F1
#
_entry.id   AF-A0A7S1YGY8-F1
#
_cell.length_a   1.000
_cell.length_b   1.000
_cell.length_c   1.000
_cell.angle_alpha   90.00
_cell.angle_beta   90.00
_cell.angle_gamma   90.00
#
_symmetry.space_group_name_H-M   'P 1'
#
loop_
_entity.id
_entity.type
_entity.pdbx_description
1 polymer ?
#
loop_
_entity_poly.entity_id
_entity_poly.type
_entity_poly.pdbx_seq_one_letter_code
_entity_poly.pdbx_strand_id
1 'polypeptide(L)'
;AAIRADLPAALRRWHGTRTRVLAARRRRAKAARVSTGGSRVSKETRDRVRSMAARLGSNGSDSLVTDEEAKADTFGANDADWAIYVDAAKAESEEERETLEEVEASLQRYDPSFPALLAAEEEAATAPPLSPAEVAQVDIGVHLVRATETLWQPSALTDRTHAGFGELLVHAALRALEVAGDGGGDLRVLITGGGATLPGFS
;
A
#
# COMPACT_ATOMS: atom_id res chain seq x y z
N ALA A 1 13.62 -29.70 30.75
CA ALA A 1 14.93 -29.75 30.07
C ALA A 1 14.83 -29.77 28.54
N ALA A 2 13.80 -30.40 27.93
CA ALA A 2 13.67 -30.51 26.47
C ALA A 2 13.41 -29.19 25.72
N ILE A 3 12.78 -28.19 26.34
CA ILE A 3 12.40 -26.92 25.67
C ILE A 3 13.63 -26.04 25.35
N ARG A 4 14.73 -26.14 26.11
CA ARG A 4 15.92 -25.30 25.90
C ARG A 4 16.72 -25.67 24.64
N ALA A 5 16.66 -26.92 24.19
CA ALA A 5 17.39 -27.37 23.00
C ALA A 5 16.72 -26.90 21.68
N ASP A 6 15.39 -26.79 21.67
CA ASP A 6 14.60 -26.38 20.50
C ASP A 6 14.17 -24.90 20.51
N LEU A 7 14.67 -24.12 21.47
CA LEU A 7 14.28 -22.72 21.67
C LEU A 7 14.41 -21.86 20.38
N PRO A 8 15.49 -21.95 19.58
CA PRO A 8 15.61 -21.15 18.36
C PRO A 8 14.57 -21.51 17.30
N ALA A 9 14.18 -22.79 17.22
CA ALA A 9 13.15 -23.23 16.28
C ALA A 9 11.75 -22.81 16.76
N ALA A 10 11.50 -22.85 18.06
CA ALA A 10 10.25 -22.38 18.66
C ALA A 10 10.08 -20.86 18.48
N LEU A 11 11.12 -20.06 18.72
CA LEU A 11 11.11 -18.61 18.50
C LEU A 11 10.76 -18.24 17.06
N ARG A 12 11.37 -18.91 16.06
CA ARG A 12 11.04 -18.69 14.65
C ARG A 12 9.57 -19.01 14.34
N ARG A 13 9.03 -20.07 14.93
CA ARG A 13 7.61 -20.42 14.76
C ARG A 13 6.71 -19.36 15.37
N TRP A 14 6.98 -18.92 16.60
CA TRP A 14 6.19 -17.89 17.28
C TRP A 14 6.23 -16.54 16.54
N HIS A 15 7.41 -16.07 16.14
CA HIS A 15 7.55 -14.87 15.30
C HIS A 15 6.83 -15.03 13.94
N GLY A 16 6.90 -16.22 13.33
CA GLY A 16 6.17 -16.53 12.10
C GLY A 16 4.64 -16.52 12.27
N THR A 17 4.14 -17.05 13.39
CA THR A 17 2.71 -17.02 13.73
C THR A 17 2.24 -15.60 14.00
N ARG A 18 2.98 -14.83 14.82
CA ARG A 18 2.67 -13.42 15.12
C ARG A 18 2.59 -12.59 13.84
N THR A 19 3.60 -12.69 12.97
CA THR A 19 3.62 -11.94 11.71
C THR A 19 2.47 -12.32 10.78
N ARG A 20 2.09 -13.61 10.73
CA ARG A 20 0.93 -14.07 9.96
C ARG A 20 -0.39 -13.50 10.50
N VAL A 21 -0.61 -13.55 11.81
CA VAL A 21 -1.83 -13.01 12.44
C VAL A 21 -1.92 -11.50 12.25
N LEU A 22 -0.82 -10.76 12.50
CA LEU A 22 -0.77 -9.31 12.27
C LEU A 22 -0.98 -8.94 10.79
N ALA A 23 -0.41 -9.71 9.86
CA ALA A 23 -0.65 -9.49 8.43
C ALA A 23 -2.11 -9.74 8.03
N ALA A 24 -2.75 -10.77 8.58
CA ALA A 24 -4.17 -11.04 8.38
C ALA A 24 -5.03 -9.88 8.90
N ARG A 25 -4.76 -9.40 10.12
CA ARG A 25 -5.42 -8.22 10.71
C ARG A 25 -5.26 -6.97 9.86
N ARG A 26 -4.04 -6.66 9.38
CA ARG A 26 -3.80 -5.51 8.49
C ARG A 26 -4.59 -5.61 7.18
N ARG A 27 -4.69 -6.82 6.60
CA ARG A 27 -5.49 -7.07 5.39
C ARG A 27 -6.98 -6.84 5.64
N ARG A 28 -7.52 -7.34 6.76
CA ARG A 28 -8.94 -7.12 7.13
C ARG A 28 -9.22 -5.66 7.45
N ALA A 29 -8.35 -4.99 8.22
CA ALA A 29 -8.48 -3.56 8.51
C ALA A 29 -8.44 -2.71 7.23
N LYS A 30 -7.58 -3.04 6.26
CA LYS A 30 -7.56 -2.39 4.95
C LYS A 30 -8.86 -2.65 4.17
N ALA A 31 -9.37 -3.88 4.17
CA ALA A 31 -10.64 -4.22 3.52
C ALA A 31 -11.84 -3.51 4.17
N ALA A 32 -11.86 -3.41 5.50
CA ALA A 32 -12.85 -2.67 6.27
C ALA A 32 -12.77 -1.17 5.95
N ARG A 33 -11.57 -0.56 5.95
CA ARG A 33 -11.39 0.84 5.54
C ARG A 33 -11.85 1.08 4.11
N VAL A 34 -11.56 0.16 3.17
CA VAL A 34 -12.07 0.27 1.79
C VAL A 34 -13.59 0.16 1.73
N SER A 35 -14.22 -0.56 2.64
CA SER A 35 -15.68 -0.63 2.73
C SER A 35 -16.34 0.55 3.43
N THR A 36 -15.68 1.16 4.42
CA THR A 36 -16.23 2.22 5.26
C THR A 36 -15.77 3.62 4.83
N GLY A 37 -14.65 3.72 4.11
CA GLY A 37 -14.02 4.99 3.73
C GLY A 37 -13.48 4.99 2.30
N GLY A 38 -14.15 5.72 1.43
CA GLY A 38 -13.45 6.46 0.37
C GLY A 38 -13.14 5.74 -0.95
N SER A 39 -13.81 4.63 -1.30
CA SER A 39 -14.00 4.33 -2.71
C SER A 39 -15.15 5.21 -3.20
N ARG A 40 -14.88 6.19 -4.09
CA ARG A 40 -15.91 7.04 -4.75
C ARG A 40 -17.05 6.26 -5.45
N VAL A 41 -16.94 4.94 -5.47
CA VAL A 41 -17.99 4.00 -5.82
C VAL A 41 -18.31 3.22 -4.54
N SER A 42 -19.43 3.56 -3.91
CA SER A 42 -19.88 2.96 -2.65
C SER A 42 -20.12 1.45 -2.83
N LYS A 43 -20.13 0.69 -1.72
CA LYS A 43 -20.58 -0.71 -1.75
C LYS A 43 -22.00 -0.80 -2.32
N GLU A 44 -22.88 0.14 -1.99
CA GLU A 44 -24.21 0.23 -2.61
C GLU A 44 -24.12 0.42 -4.12
N THR A 45 -23.16 1.19 -4.63
CA THR A 45 -23.01 1.37 -6.09
C THR A 45 -22.53 0.07 -6.75
N ARG A 46 -21.63 -0.69 -6.12
CA ARG A 46 -21.21 -2.00 -6.64
C ARG A 46 -22.32 -3.04 -6.58
N ASP A 47 -23.09 -3.07 -5.50
CA ASP A 47 -24.21 -3.98 -5.34
C ASP A 47 -25.40 -3.58 -6.23
N ARG A 48 -25.63 -2.29 -6.47
CA ARG A 48 -26.55 -1.78 -7.50
C ARG A 48 -26.08 -2.12 -8.91
N VAL A 49 -24.80 -2.01 -9.23
CA VAL A 49 -24.28 -2.42 -10.55
C VAL A 49 -24.36 -3.94 -10.71
N ARG A 50 -24.13 -4.71 -9.64
CA ARG A 50 -24.29 -6.18 -9.66
C ARG A 50 -25.76 -6.59 -9.78
N SER A 51 -26.67 -5.93 -9.07
CA SER A 51 -28.11 -6.19 -9.18
C SER A 51 -28.68 -5.72 -10.51
N MET A 52 -28.16 -4.61 -11.06
CA MET A 52 -28.51 -4.10 -12.38
C MET A 52 -27.94 -4.98 -13.49
N ALA A 53 -26.72 -5.51 -13.36
CA ALA A 53 -26.17 -6.50 -14.27
C ALA A 53 -26.93 -7.83 -14.22
N ALA A 54 -27.38 -8.26 -13.04
CA ALA A 54 -28.26 -9.41 -12.89
C ALA A 54 -29.64 -9.18 -13.52
N ARG A 55 -30.23 -7.99 -13.33
CA ARG A 55 -31.52 -7.59 -13.92
C ARG A 55 -31.48 -7.36 -15.43
N LEU A 56 -30.38 -6.81 -15.96
CA LEU A 56 -30.16 -6.66 -17.41
C LEU A 56 -29.87 -8.00 -18.10
N GLY A 57 -29.37 -8.99 -17.36
CA GLY A 57 -29.23 -10.37 -17.82
C GLY A 57 -30.52 -11.19 -17.75
N SER A 58 -31.49 -10.78 -16.93
CA SER A 58 -32.79 -11.44 -16.80
C SER A 58 -33.91 -10.59 -17.40
N ASN A 59 -34.30 -10.88 -18.64
CA ASN A 59 -35.56 -10.37 -19.21
C ASN A 59 -36.73 -10.76 -18.28
N GLY A 60 -37.22 -9.81 -17.50
CA GLY A 60 -38.34 -10.01 -16.60
C GLY A 60 -38.73 -8.73 -15.88
N SER A 61 -39.83 -8.14 -16.33
CA SER A 61 -40.56 -7.02 -15.75
C SER A 61 -40.82 -7.18 -14.24
N ASP A 62 -40.44 -6.20 -13.40
CA ASP A 62 -41.36 -5.70 -12.37
C ASP A 62 -40.90 -4.42 -11.64
N SER A 63 -41.87 -3.51 -11.46
CA SER A 63 -41.93 -2.35 -10.55
C SER A 63 -40.79 -1.32 -10.53
N LEU A 64 -41.08 -0.15 -11.11
CA LEU A 64 -40.40 1.12 -10.89
C LEU A 64 -40.73 1.62 -9.47
N VAL A 65 -39.78 1.48 -8.55
CA VAL A 65 -39.79 2.21 -7.27
C VAL A 65 -39.49 3.68 -7.59
N THR A 66 -40.41 4.57 -7.24
CA THR A 66 -40.36 6.01 -7.51
C THR A 66 -39.22 6.69 -6.75
N ASP A 67 -38.45 7.52 -7.45
CA ASP A 67 -37.21 8.21 -7.02
C ASP A 67 -37.33 9.16 -5.78
N GLU A 68 -38.52 9.37 -5.22
CA GLU A 68 -38.74 10.30 -4.10
C GLU A 68 -38.33 9.71 -2.73
N GLU A 69 -38.37 8.39 -2.54
CA GLU A 69 -37.90 7.73 -1.32
C GLU A 69 -36.37 7.50 -1.31
N ALA A 70 -35.70 7.69 -2.46
CA ALA A 70 -34.26 7.48 -2.61
C ALA A 70 -33.40 8.68 -2.17
N LYS A 71 -34.02 9.80 -1.76
CA LYS A 71 -33.34 11.03 -1.32
C LYS A 71 -33.35 11.30 0.17
N ALA A 72 -34.11 10.54 0.96
CA ALA A 72 -34.03 10.64 2.42
C ALA A 72 -32.83 9.79 2.90
N ASP A 73 -31.77 10.45 3.33
CA ASP A 73 -30.67 9.80 4.04
C ASP A 73 -31.20 9.29 5.39
N THR A 74 -31.66 8.04 5.42
CA THR A 74 -32.15 7.34 6.60
C THR A 74 -31.06 6.52 7.29
N PHE A 75 -29.80 6.67 6.85
CA PHE A 75 -28.68 5.96 7.43
C PHE A 75 -28.48 6.41 8.89
N GLY A 76 -28.68 5.48 9.84
CA GLY A 76 -28.64 5.75 11.28
C GLY A 76 -30.00 5.95 11.95
N ALA A 77 -31.11 5.94 11.19
CA ALA A 77 -32.46 5.92 11.75
C ALA A 77 -32.91 4.52 12.19
N ASN A 78 -32.22 3.47 11.71
CA ASN A 78 -32.48 2.08 12.05
C ASN A 78 -31.35 1.53 12.94
N ASP A 79 -31.70 0.88 14.06
CA ASP A 79 -30.76 0.17 14.93
C ASP A 79 -29.93 -0.90 14.17
N ALA A 80 -30.45 -1.40 13.04
CA ALA A 80 -29.74 -2.30 12.15
C ALA A 80 -28.49 -1.66 11.50
N ASP A 81 -28.48 -0.34 11.27
CA ASP A 81 -27.31 0.36 10.73
C ASP A 81 -26.18 0.43 11.76
N TRP A 82 -26.54 0.45 13.05
CA TRP A 82 -25.58 0.44 14.15
C TRP A 82 -24.91 -0.93 14.31
N ALA A 83 -25.63 -2.01 13.96
CA ALA A 83 -25.05 -3.36 13.94
C ALA A 83 -23.88 -3.47 12.95
N ILE A 84 -23.89 -2.73 11.84
CA ILE A 84 -22.80 -2.72 10.84
C ILE A 84 -21.50 -2.15 11.45
N TYR A 85 -21.59 -1.13 12.31
CA TYR A 85 -20.43 -0.58 13.01
C TYR A 85 -19.91 -1.52 14.09
N VAL A 86 -20.81 -2.19 14.81
CA VAL A 86 -20.46 -3.20 15.82
C VAL A 86 -19.77 -4.39 15.17
N ASP A 87 -20.27 -4.87 14.02
CA ASP A 87 -19.68 -5.98 13.28
C ASP A 87 -18.37 -5.62 12.60
N ALA A 88 -18.22 -4.38 12.13
CA ALA A 88 -16.94 -3.86 11.63
C ALA A 88 -15.88 -3.77 12.74
N ALA A 89 -16.29 -3.44 13.98
CA ALA A 89 -15.42 -3.44 15.16
C ALA A 89 -15.14 -4.87 15.70
N LYS A 90 -16.08 -5.80 15.49
CA LYS A 90 -15.95 -7.25 15.80
C LYS A 90 -15.34 -8.07 14.67
N ALA A 91 -14.84 -7.45 13.60
CA ALA A 91 -14.19 -8.15 12.48
C ALA A 91 -12.87 -8.86 12.87
N GLU A 92 -12.50 -8.80 14.14
CA GLU A 92 -11.45 -9.59 14.77
C GLU A 92 -12.08 -10.88 15.30
N SER A 93 -11.72 -12.02 14.69
CA SER A 93 -12.13 -13.32 15.22
C SER A 93 -11.54 -13.48 16.62
N GLU A 94 -12.36 -13.90 17.59
CA GLU A 94 -11.93 -14.14 18.97
C GLU A 94 -10.75 -15.14 19.03
N GLU A 95 -10.75 -16.13 18.14
CA GLU A 95 -9.65 -17.09 17.96
C GLU A 95 -8.32 -16.41 17.57
N GLU A 96 -8.37 -15.31 16.80
CA GLU A 96 -7.17 -14.56 16.41
C GLU A 96 -6.65 -13.62 17.49
N ARG A 97 -7.50 -13.27 18.46
CA ARG A 97 -7.08 -12.57 19.68
C ARG A 97 -6.33 -13.54 20.57
N GLU A 98 -6.97 -14.66 20.89
CA GLU A 98 -6.41 -15.68 21.76
C GLU A 98 -5.07 -16.20 21.23
N THR A 99 -4.99 -16.57 19.94
CA THR A 99 -3.74 -17.04 19.34
C THR A 99 -2.62 -15.98 19.31
N LEU A 100 -2.96 -14.70 19.21
CA LEU A 100 -1.97 -13.63 19.28
C LEU A 100 -1.45 -13.47 20.71
N GLU A 101 -2.36 -13.43 21.69
CA GLU A 101 -2.04 -13.31 23.12
C GLU A 101 -1.15 -14.47 23.60
N GLU A 102 -1.47 -15.71 23.21
CA GLU A 102 -0.67 -16.90 23.55
C GLU A 102 0.76 -16.83 23.00
N VAL A 103 0.89 -16.39 21.74
CA VAL A 103 2.18 -16.27 21.06
C VAL A 103 3.00 -15.12 21.65
N GLU A 104 2.38 -13.99 21.96
CA GLU A 104 3.05 -12.84 22.56
C GLU A 104 3.48 -13.13 24.00
N ALA A 105 2.67 -13.82 24.80
CA ALA A 105 3.06 -14.30 26.13
C ALA A 105 4.26 -15.27 26.07
N SER A 106 4.28 -16.14 25.06
CA SER A 106 5.41 -17.05 24.82
C SER A 106 6.67 -16.29 24.41
N LEU A 107 6.57 -15.31 23.50
CA LEU A 107 7.70 -14.48 23.08
C LEU A 107 8.25 -13.63 24.22
N GLN A 108 7.40 -13.03 25.05
CA GLN A 108 7.83 -12.23 26.19
C GLN A 108 8.60 -13.04 27.23
N ARG A 109 8.28 -14.33 27.38
CA ARG A 109 8.96 -15.23 28.33
C ARG A 109 10.32 -15.74 27.85
N TYR A 110 10.46 -15.93 26.53
CA TYR A 110 11.59 -16.67 25.95
C TYR A 110 12.50 -15.82 25.04
N ASP A 111 12.05 -14.66 24.58
CA ASP A 111 12.81 -13.72 23.75
C ASP A 111 13.13 -12.43 24.54
N PRO A 112 14.39 -12.21 24.94
CA PRO A 112 14.76 -11.01 25.70
C PRO A 112 14.69 -9.72 24.88
N SER A 113 14.63 -9.80 23.54
CA SER A 113 14.54 -8.62 22.65
C SER A 113 13.09 -8.17 22.41
N PHE A 114 12.11 -9.04 22.68
CA PHE A 114 10.71 -8.80 22.38
C PHE A 114 10.07 -7.65 23.18
N PRO A 115 10.37 -7.44 24.48
CA PRO A 115 9.82 -6.31 25.23
C PRO A 115 10.19 -4.94 24.65
N ALA A 116 11.41 -4.79 24.14
CA ALA A 116 11.86 -3.55 23.50
C ALA A 116 11.13 -3.30 22.16
N LEU A 117 10.83 -4.37 21.43
CA LEU A 117 10.05 -4.29 20.19
C LEU A 117 8.60 -3.87 20.46
N LEU A 118 7.96 -4.43 21.49
CA LEU A 118 6.61 -4.03 21.89
C LEU A 118 6.55 -2.56 22.33
N ALA A 119 7.51 -2.10 23.12
CA ALA A 119 7.59 -0.71 23.56
C ALA A 119 7.68 0.27 22.37
N ALA A 120 8.50 -0.06 21.36
CA ALA A 120 8.62 0.74 20.14
C ALA A 120 7.33 0.75 19.30
N GLU A 121 6.60 -0.38 19.25
CA GLU A 121 5.31 -0.46 18.57
C GLU A 121 4.23 0.37 19.30
N GLU A 122 4.21 0.35 20.63
CA GLU A 122 3.29 1.12 21.46
C GLU A 122 3.56 2.63 21.37
N GLU A 123 4.83 3.03 21.35
CA GLU A 123 5.24 4.42 21.11
C GLU A 123 4.77 4.91 19.73
N ALA A 124 4.93 4.08 18.68
CA ALA A 124 4.42 4.39 17.35
C ALA A 124 2.88 4.47 17.29
N ALA A 125 2.18 3.67 18.09
CA ALA A 125 0.72 3.68 18.17
C ALA A 125 0.17 4.89 18.95
N THR A 126 0.95 5.42 19.89
CA THR A 126 0.59 6.56 20.75
C THR A 126 1.01 7.91 20.14
N ALA A 127 1.49 7.91 18.89
CA ALA A 127 1.82 9.13 18.17
C ALA A 127 0.62 10.10 18.21
N PRO A 128 0.82 11.36 18.63
CA PRO A 128 -0.26 12.32 18.74
C PRO A 128 -0.95 12.50 17.38
N PRO A 129 -2.27 12.76 17.36
CA PRO A 129 -2.96 13.06 16.11
C PRO A 129 -2.29 14.28 15.47
N LEU A 130 -2.04 14.18 14.17
CA LEU A 130 -1.43 15.25 13.39
C LEU A 130 -2.26 16.54 13.52
N SER A 131 -1.58 17.65 13.71
CA SER A 131 -2.20 18.98 13.70
C SER A 131 -2.78 19.31 12.33
N PRO A 132 -3.77 20.21 12.23
CA PRO A 132 -4.32 20.63 10.93
C PRO A 132 -3.26 21.16 9.95
N ALA A 133 -2.18 21.75 10.46
CA ALA A 133 -1.06 22.23 9.66
C ALA A 133 -0.22 21.09 9.07
N GLU A 134 0.02 20.02 9.85
CA GLU A 134 0.73 18.82 9.39
C GLU A 134 -0.10 18.01 8.40
N VAL A 135 -1.43 17.94 8.60
CA VAL A 135 -2.34 17.28 7.64
C VAL A 135 -2.31 17.97 6.26
N ALA A 136 -2.03 19.26 6.22
CA ALA A 136 -1.91 20.01 4.97
C ALA A 136 -0.54 19.88 4.29
N GLN A 137 0.45 19.24 4.93
CA GLN A 137 1.77 19.03 4.34
C GLN A 137 1.79 17.79 3.43
N VAL A 138 2.62 17.87 2.38
CA VAL A 138 2.86 16.74 1.47
C VAL A 138 4.26 16.24 1.71
N ASP A 139 4.37 15.04 2.26
CA ASP A 139 5.65 14.38 2.48
C ASP A 139 6.22 13.84 1.17
N ILE A 140 7.29 14.48 0.70
CA ILE A 140 8.01 14.06 -0.50
C ILE A 140 9.25 13.25 -0.06
N GLY A 141 9.08 11.94 0.05
CA GLY A 141 10.19 11.02 0.33
C GLY A 141 10.92 10.60 -0.94
N VAL A 142 10.70 9.34 -1.34
CA VAL A 142 11.37 8.72 -2.50
C VAL A 142 11.09 9.39 -3.84
N HIS A 143 10.07 10.25 -3.91
CA HIS A 143 9.70 10.96 -5.13
C HIS A 143 10.78 11.93 -5.61
N LEU A 144 11.63 12.46 -4.71
CA LEU A 144 12.75 13.33 -5.09
C LEU A 144 13.74 12.64 -6.03
N VAL A 145 14.07 11.38 -5.73
CA VAL A 145 15.02 10.59 -6.55
C VAL A 145 14.32 9.84 -7.68
N ARG A 146 13.09 9.36 -7.45
CA ARG A 146 12.35 8.59 -8.45
C ARG A 146 11.89 9.43 -9.65
N ALA A 147 11.59 10.71 -9.43
CA ALA A 147 11.21 11.60 -10.53
C ALA A 147 12.36 11.79 -11.53
N THR A 148 13.58 11.98 -11.04
CA THR A 148 14.77 12.14 -11.89
C THR A 148 15.20 10.84 -12.54
N GLU A 149 14.97 9.69 -11.88
CA GLU A 149 15.28 8.36 -12.42
C GLU A 149 14.48 8.01 -13.67
N THR A 150 13.35 8.67 -13.91
CA THR A 150 12.54 8.45 -15.12
C THR A 150 13.30 8.81 -16.40
N LEU A 151 14.31 9.69 -16.32
CA LEU A 151 15.20 9.99 -17.46
C LEU A 151 16.09 8.80 -17.81
N TRP A 152 16.52 8.04 -16.81
CA TRP A 152 17.44 6.92 -16.97
C TRP A 152 16.71 5.61 -17.27
N GLN A 153 15.57 5.38 -16.60
CA GLN A 153 14.78 4.15 -16.70
C GLN A 153 13.29 4.45 -16.94
N PRO A 154 12.94 5.05 -18.10
CA PRO A 154 11.56 5.39 -18.42
C PRO A 154 10.64 4.15 -18.46
N SER A 155 11.11 3.03 -19.02
CA SER A 155 10.33 1.79 -19.16
C SER A 155 10.06 1.06 -17.85
N ALA A 156 10.89 1.26 -16.83
CA ALA A 156 10.70 0.63 -15.52
C ALA A 156 9.74 1.42 -14.62
N LEU A 157 9.71 2.74 -14.77
CA LEU A 157 8.95 3.65 -13.90
C LEU A 157 7.65 4.16 -14.53
N THR A 158 7.56 4.15 -15.86
CA THR A 158 6.39 4.60 -16.61
C THR A 158 5.96 3.53 -17.60
N ASP A 159 4.74 3.64 -18.10
CA ASP A 159 4.18 2.77 -19.14
C ASP A 159 4.73 3.06 -20.55
N ARG A 160 5.80 3.86 -20.66
CA ARG A 160 6.42 4.24 -21.92
C ARG A 160 7.52 3.27 -22.31
N THR A 161 7.55 2.87 -23.57
CA THR A 161 8.55 1.96 -24.15
C THR A 161 9.79 2.67 -24.70
N HIS A 162 10.00 3.94 -24.34
CA HIS A 162 11.14 4.70 -24.82
C HIS A 162 12.45 4.23 -24.17
N ALA A 163 13.57 4.40 -24.88
CA ALA A 163 14.90 4.14 -24.37
C ALA A 163 15.29 5.15 -23.29
N GLY A 164 16.08 4.70 -22.32
CA GLY A 164 16.65 5.56 -21.28
C GLY A 164 17.73 6.49 -21.82
N PHE A 165 18.02 7.58 -21.11
CA PHE A 165 19.07 8.51 -21.47
C PHE A 165 20.45 7.82 -21.61
N GLY A 166 20.76 6.88 -20.72
CA GLY A 166 22.00 6.10 -20.79
C GLY A 166 22.12 5.24 -22.05
N GLU A 167 21.02 4.63 -22.50
CA GLU A 167 20.99 3.83 -23.73
C GLU A 167 21.19 4.72 -24.97
N LEU A 168 20.53 5.88 -24.98
CA LEU A 168 20.69 6.86 -26.04
C LEU A 168 22.12 7.41 -26.12
N LEU A 169 22.76 7.66 -24.97
CA LEU A 169 24.16 8.11 -24.92
C LEU A 169 25.11 7.05 -25.48
N VAL A 170 24.96 5.79 -25.09
CA VAL A 170 25.78 4.69 -25.63
C VAL A 170 25.56 4.55 -27.13
N HIS A 171 24.31 4.57 -27.59
CA HIS A 171 24.00 4.48 -29.01
C HIS A 171 24.63 5.64 -29.80
N ALA A 172 24.47 6.89 -29.32
CA ALA A 172 25.03 8.06 -29.97
C ALA A 172 26.56 8.06 -29.96
N ALA A 173 27.19 7.64 -28.85
CA ALA A 173 28.64 7.56 -28.73
C ALA A 173 29.23 6.53 -29.70
N LEU A 174 28.63 5.33 -29.78
CA LEU A 174 29.07 4.30 -30.73
C LEU A 174 28.94 4.78 -32.18
N ARG A 175 27.82 5.44 -32.52
CA ARG A 175 27.65 6.05 -33.85
C ARG A 175 28.68 7.13 -34.15
N ALA A 176 28.99 7.98 -33.18
CA ALA A 176 29.99 9.03 -33.36
C ALA A 176 31.40 8.43 -33.60
N LEU A 177 31.74 7.35 -32.89
CA LEU A 177 33.02 6.65 -33.05
C LEU A 177 33.10 5.90 -34.39
N GLU A 178 32.01 5.27 -34.84
CA GLU A 178 31.92 4.65 -36.17
C GLU A 178 32.21 5.67 -37.29
N VAL A 179 31.64 6.88 -37.17
CA VAL A 179 31.84 7.96 -38.14
C VAL A 179 33.26 8.55 -38.07
N ALA A 180 33.85 8.61 -36.87
CA ALA A 180 35.21 9.13 -36.67
C ALA A 180 36.31 8.15 -37.14
N GLY A 181 36.02 6.85 -37.21
CA GLY A 181 36.97 5.80 -37.61
C GLY A 181 38.02 5.49 -36.54
N ASP A 182 39.07 4.72 -36.90
CA ASP A 182 40.16 4.26 -36.00
C ASP A 182 41.08 5.38 -35.47
N GLY A 183 40.81 6.63 -35.83
CA GLY A 183 41.60 7.80 -35.44
C GLY A 183 41.30 8.29 -34.02
N GLY A 184 41.25 7.39 -33.02
CA GLY A 184 41.30 7.68 -31.57
C GLY A 184 40.81 9.07 -31.12
N GLY A 185 39.59 9.45 -31.50
CA GLY A 185 39.05 10.76 -31.18
C GLY A 185 38.55 10.84 -29.75
N ASP A 186 38.97 11.87 -29.00
CA ASP A 186 38.42 12.15 -27.68
C ASP A 186 36.93 12.54 -27.78
N LEU A 187 36.05 11.69 -27.24
CA LEU A 187 34.63 12.00 -27.14
C LEU A 187 34.40 13.11 -26.11
N ARG A 188 33.95 14.28 -26.57
CA ARG A 188 33.55 15.38 -25.67
C ARG A 188 32.03 15.44 -25.58
N VAL A 189 31.51 15.29 -24.36
CA VAL A 189 30.07 15.38 -24.08
C VAL A 189 29.79 16.77 -23.50
N LEU A 190 28.92 17.53 -24.17
CA LEU A 190 28.41 18.80 -23.67
C LEU A 190 26.97 18.60 -23.19
N ILE A 191 26.73 18.85 -21.91
CA ILE A 191 25.40 18.77 -21.30
C ILE A 191 24.85 20.18 -21.16
N THR A 192 23.64 20.42 -21.67
CA THR A 192 22.97 21.73 -21.62
C THR A 192 21.51 21.60 -21.22
N GLY A 193 20.86 22.73 -20.91
CA GLY A 193 19.44 22.80 -20.57
C GLY A 193 19.15 22.75 -19.08
N GLY A 194 17.87 22.92 -18.72
CA GLY A 194 17.44 23.00 -17.32
C GLY A 194 17.61 21.69 -16.54
N GLY A 195 17.51 20.53 -17.21
CA GLY A 195 17.72 19.23 -16.55
C GLY A 195 19.15 18.97 -16.10
N ALA A 196 20.13 19.69 -16.68
CA ALA A 196 21.54 19.58 -16.33
C ALA A 196 21.88 20.20 -14.96
N THR A 197 20.97 20.98 -14.36
CA THR A 197 21.17 21.58 -13.05
C THR A 197 20.82 20.64 -11.90
N LEU A 198 20.31 19.45 -12.20
CA LEU A 198 19.98 18.45 -11.19
C LEU A 198 21.25 18.00 -10.44
N PRO A 199 21.24 17.99 -9.10
CA PRO A 199 22.37 17.50 -8.33
C PRO A 199 22.71 16.05 -8.68
N GLY A 200 23.98 15.78 -8.97
CA GLY A 200 24.46 14.44 -9.33
C GLY A 200 24.18 14.01 -10.77
N PHE A 201 23.81 14.94 -11.65
CA PHE A 201 23.61 14.65 -13.08
C PHE A 201 24.91 14.59 -13.91
N SER A 202 25.95 15.36 -13.51
CA SER A 202 27.26 15.42 -14.16
C SER A 202 28.35 14.72 -13.36
#